data_AF-A0A3D4IPF0-F1
#
_entry.id   AF-A0A3D4IPF0-F1
#
_cell.length_a   1.000
_cell.length_b   1.000
_cell.length_c   1.000
_cell.angle_alpha   90.00
_cell.angle_beta   90.00
_cell.angle_gamma   90.00
#
_symmetry.space_group_name_H-M   'P 1'
#
loop_
_entity.id
_entity.type
_entity.pdbx_description
1 polymer ?
#
loop_
_entity_poly.entity_id
_entity_poly.type
_entity_poly.pdbx_seq_one_letter_code
_entity_poly.pdbx_strand_id
1 'polypeptide(L)' 'MAYKEKEIEKLYYSIGEVAEIFNVAPSLIRFWESEFELIQPKKNRKGNRQFTVEDINNV' A
#
# COMPACT_ATOMS: atom_id res chain seq x y z
N MET A 1 -33.64 -6.17 11.73
CA MET A 1 -32.83 -5.14 11.04
C MET A 1 -32.04 -5.85 9.97
N ALA A 2 -32.11 -5.41 8.71
CA ALA A 2 -31.33 -6.02 7.63
C ALA A 2 -29.85 -5.69 7.87
N TYR A 3 -29.03 -6.72 8.09
CA TYR A 3 -27.58 -6.55 8.17
C TYR A 3 -27.11 -6.09 6.80
N LYS A 4 -26.64 -4.85 6.72
CA LYS A 4 -26.01 -4.32 5.51
C LYS A 4 -24.67 -5.05 5.39
N GLU A 5 -24.51 -5.87 4.36
CA GLU A 5 -23.23 -6.53 4.07
C GLU A 5 -22.15 -5.44 3.99
N LYS A 6 -21.18 -5.51 4.89
CA LYS A 6 -20.07 -4.56 4.92
C LYS A 6 -18.99 -5.15 4.03
N GLU A 7 -18.72 -4.48 2.92
CA GLU A 7 -17.66 -4.89 2.00
C GLU A 7 -16.33 -4.88 2.76
N ILE A 8 -15.59 -6.00 2.73
CA ILE A 8 -14.32 -6.12 3.43
C ILE A 8 -13.25 -5.47 2.57
N GLU A 9 -12.98 -4.20 2.84
CA GLU A 9 -11.87 -3.50 2.20
C GLU A 9 -10.53 -3.93 2.79
N LYS A 10 -9.56 -4.17 1.91
CA LYS A 10 -8.20 -4.53 2.32
C LYS A 10 -7.50 -3.30 2.88
N LEU A 11 -7.08 -3.37 4.14
CA LEU A 11 -6.43 -2.27 4.84
C LEU A 11 -4.96 -2.06 4.45
N TYR A 12 -4.27 -3.15 4.06
CA TYR A 12 -2.84 -3.13 3.77
C TYR A 12 -2.52 -3.88 2.50
N TYR A 13 -1.66 -3.28 1.68
CA TYR A 13 -1.14 -3.81 0.43
C TYR A 13 0.36 -4.03 0.60
N SER A 14 0.85 -5.11 0.00
CA SER A 14 2.28 -5.37 -0.13
C SER A 14 2.89 -4.52 -1.24
N ILE A 15 4.21 -4.35 -1.25
CA ILE A 15 4.89 -3.64 -2.33
C ILE A 15 4.67 -4.25 -3.71
N GLY A 16 4.44 -5.57 -3.79
CA GLY A 16 4.15 -6.26 -5.05
C GLY A 16 2.78 -5.86 -5.58
N GLU A 17 1.77 -5.84 -4.73
CA GLU A 17 0.41 -5.42 -5.10
C GLU A 17 0.38 -3.95 -5.52
N VAL A 18 1.08 -3.07 -4.80
CA VAL A 18 1.22 -1.66 -5.20
C VAL A 18 1.90 -1.55 -6.57
N ALA A 19 2.99 -2.30 -6.78
CA ALA A 19 3.69 -2.32 -8.07
C ALA A 19 2.79 -2.80 -9.22
N GLU A 20 1.92 -3.79 -8.98
CA GLU A 20 0.92 -4.26 -9.94
C GLU A 20 -0.15 -3.20 -10.22
N ILE A 21 -0.66 -2.52 -9.18
CA ILE A 21 -1.65 -1.43 -9.32
C ILE A 21 -1.11 -0.31 -10.22
N PHE A 22 0.14 0.09 -10.02
CA PHE A 22 0.79 1.14 -10.82
C PHE A 22 1.43 0.63 -12.12
N ASN A 23 1.43 -0.68 -12.35
CA ASN A 23 2.12 -1.34 -13.46
C ASN A 23 3.60 -0.92 -13.58
N VAL A 24 4.31 -0.87 -12.45
CA VAL A 24 5.73 -0.51 -12.35
C VAL A 24 6.52 -1.60 -11.66
N ALA A 25 7.86 -1.50 -11.68
CA ALA A 25 8.70 -2.41 -10.93
C ALA A 25 8.63 -2.12 -9.42
N PRO A 26 8.65 -3.13 -8.54
CA PRO A 26 8.73 -2.93 -7.08
C PRO A 26 9.95 -2.13 -6.61
N SER A 27 11.02 -2.10 -7.41
CA SER A 27 12.18 -1.24 -7.14
C SER A 27 11.86 0.25 -7.25
N LEU A 28 10.97 0.63 -8.17
CA LEU A 28 10.54 2.02 -8.32
C LEU A 28 9.71 2.48 -7.12
N ILE A 29 8.82 1.63 -6.61
CA ILE A 29 8.07 1.91 -5.38
C ILE A 29 9.01 2.09 -4.16
N ARG A 30 10.10 1.30 -4.07
CA ARG A 30 11.12 1.50 -3.01
C ARG A 30 11.89 2.81 -3.15
N PHE A 31 12.12 3.24 -4.39
CA PHE A 31 12.76 4.52 -4.66
C PHE A 31 11.83 5.67 -4.27
N TRP A 32 10.53 5.59 -4.57
CA TRP A 32 9.57 6.60 -4.14
C TRP A 32 9.47 6.75 -2.62
N GLU A 33 9.59 5.67 -1.85
CA GLU A 33 9.69 5.72 -0.38
C GLU A 33 10.89 6.55 0.11
N SER A 34 12.02 6.56 -0.62
CA SER A 34 13.19 7.36 -0.21
C SER A 34 13.11 8.82 -0.68
N GLU A 35 12.46 9.08 -1.81
CA GLU A 35 12.41 10.42 -2.40
C GLU A 35 11.20 11.26 -1.91
N PHE A 36 10.10 10.63 -1.52
CA PHE A 36 8.86 11.33 -1.18
C PHE A 36 8.45 11.07 0.27
N GLU A 37 8.43 12.13 1.08
CA GLU A 37 7.93 12.07 2.46
C GLU A 37 6.44 11.73 2.55
N LEU A 38 5.71 11.83 1.44
CA LEU A 38 4.28 11.50 1.33
C LEU A 38 4.00 10.00 1.31
N ILE A 39 5.01 9.16 1.02
CA ILE A 39 4.86 7.70 0.91
C ILE A 39 5.72 7.07 2.02
N GLN A 40 5.11 6.80 3.18
CA GLN A 40 5.79 6.21 4.33
C GLN A 40 5.11 4.92 4.80
N PRO A 41 5.21 3.83 4.01
CA PRO A 41 4.58 2.56 4.35
C PRO A 41 5.12 2.03 5.68
N LYS A 42 4.22 1.58 6.54
CA LYS A 42 4.61 1.00 7.83
C LYS A 42 5.32 -0.34 7.59
N LYS A 43 6.40 -0.58 8.34
CA LYS A 43 7.06 -1.89 8.35
C LYS A 43 6.42 -2.79 9.41
N ASN A 44 6.07 -4.01 9.01
CA ASN A 44 5.60 -5.03 9.95
C ASN A 44 6.76 -5.64 10.75
N ARG A 45 6.47 -6.54 11.69
CA ARG A 45 7.50 -7.21 12.53
C ARG A 45 8.56 -7.97 11.72
N LYS A 46 8.25 -8.36 10.48
CA LYS A 46 9.17 -9.07 9.56
C LYS A 46 9.95 -8.12 8.65
N GLY A 47 9.74 -6.80 8.74
CA GLY A 47 10.39 -5.79 7.90
C GLY A 47 9.73 -5.57 6.54
N ASN A 48 8.58 -6.21 6.27
CA ASN A 48 7.85 -5.99 5.02
C ASN A 48 7.04 -4.70 5.10
N ARG A 49 7.02 -3.97 3.99
CA ARG A 49 6.25 -2.73 3.82
C ARG A 49 4.76 -3.05 3.68
N GLN A 50 3.95 -2.30 4.40
CA GLN A 50 2.50 -2.32 4.34
C GLN A 50 2.03 -0.94 3.93
N PHE A 51 1.50 -0.86 2.71
CA PHE A 51 0.92 0.36 2.14
C PHE A 51 -0.55 0.39 2.48
N THR A 52 -1.04 1.53 2.92
CA THR A 52 -2.46 1.80 3.10
C THR A 52 -3.07 2.27 1.78
N VAL A 53 -4.40 2.33 1.72
CA VAL A 53 -5.09 2.95 0.59
C VAL A 53 -4.68 4.42 0.43
N GLU A 54 -4.41 5.13 1.53
CA GLU A 54 -3.93 6.50 1.51
C GLU A 54 -2.53 6.61 0.88
N ASP A 55 -1.60 5.71 1.25
CA ASP A 55 -0.28 5.65 0.62
C ASP A 55 -0.38 5.43 -0.89
N ILE A 56 -1.33 4.59 -1.34
CA ILE A 56 -1.56 4.33 -2.76
C ILE A 56 -2.16 5.56 -3.45
N ASN A 57 -3.10 6.26 -2.83
CA ASN A 57 -3.71 7.45 -3.44
C ASN A 57 -2.76 8.64 -3.55
N ASN A 58 -1.66 8.64 -2.78
CA ASN A 58 -0.65 9.70 -2.76
C ASN A 58 0.53 9.45 -3.72
N VAL A 59 0.55 8.29 -4.39
CA VAL A 59 1.53 7.91 -5.42
C VAL A 59 1.08 8.44 -6.78
#